data_AF-A0A8H6SF95-F1
#
_entry.id   AF-A0A8H6SF95-F1
#
_cell.length_a   1.000
_cell.length_b   1.000
_cell.length_c   1.000
_cell.angle_alpha   90.00
_cell.angle_beta   90.00
_cell.angle_gamma   90.00
#
_symmetry.space_group_name_H-M   'P 1'
#
loop_
_entity.id
_entity.type
_entity.pdbx_description
1 polymer ?
#
loop_
_entity_poly.entity_id
_entity_poly.type
_entity_poly.pdbx_seq_one_letter_code
_entity_poly.pdbx_strand_id
1 'polypeptide(L)'
;MPPRRSKCRVCATNESKYTCSSPGCSIEYCSVACYKQHKGRNVAKLPIEGSYPAENSCNVYGGSDERDQSLDVSPSLLAATQPGNQYEPLLSQEPALRPLTSLKWPYVPDQSSYPDPLKRDDPKPLQTHQYEAIATSSSIREVLAAHPSLLRLLTEIDQLRGHERENALQRALGVGAADITGKNANRPVGDDVLALRALAEAVEGAVRGGKDGALGLDWE
;
A
#
# COMPACT_ATOMS: atom_id res chain seq x y z
N MET A 1 27.13 6.53 22.72
CA MET A 1 27.56 5.14 22.96
C MET A 1 26.57 4.21 22.27
N PRO A 2 27.01 3.20 21.50
CA PRO A 2 26.10 2.20 20.96
C PRO A 2 25.48 1.37 22.10
N PRO A 3 24.20 0.97 22.00
CA PRO A 3 23.54 0.16 23.02
C PRO A 3 24.24 -1.20 23.17
N ARG A 4 24.46 -1.62 24.41
CA ARG A 4 25.07 -2.92 24.72
C ARG A 4 24.10 -4.03 24.30
N ARG A 5 24.58 -4.96 23.47
CA ARG A 5 23.81 -6.13 23.04
C ARG A 5 23.75 -7.15 24.17
N SER A 6 22.63 -7.85 24.27
CA SER A 6 22.43 -8.96 25.21
C SER A 6 23.31 -10.16 24.83
N LYS A 7 23.54 -11.09 25.77
CA LYS A 7 24.21 -12.36 25.46
C LYS A 7 23.25 -13.33 24.77
N CYS A 8 23.78 -14.18 23.90
CA CYS A 8 23.06 -15.28 23.27
C CYS A 8 22.38 -16.17 24.33
N ARG A 9 21.06 -16.36 24.24
CA ARG A 9 20.30 -17.22 25.18
C ARG A 9 20.51 -18.72 24.96
N VAL A 10 21.19 -19.11 23.88
CA VAL A 10 21.46 -20.52 23.54
C VAL A 10 22.81 -21.00 24.10
N CYS A 11 23.88 -20.21 23.91
CA CYS A 11 25.23 -20.58 24.37
C CYS A 11 25.74 -19.74 25.56
N ALA A 12 25.12 -18.60 25.87
CA ALA A 12 25.53 -17.64 26.91
C ALA A 12 26.96 -17.08 26.80
N THR A 13 27.72 -17.43 25.77
CA THR A 13 29.13 -17.02 25.60
C THR A 13 29.28 -15.76 24.77
N ASN A 14 28.60 -15.69 23.63
CA ASN A 14 28.77 -14.61 22.64
C ASN A 14 27.60 -13.61 22.71
N GLU A 15 27.84 -12.38 22.27
CA GLU A 15 26.80 -11.37 22.09
C GLU A 15 25.76 -11.84 21.05
N SER A 16 24.50 -11.49 21.28
CA SER A 16 23.41 -11.81 20.37
C SER A 16 23.50 -10.99 19.09
N LYS A 17 23.30 -11.67 17.96
CA LYS A 17 23.33 -11.05 16.63
C LYS A 17 21.98 -11.10 15.94
N TYR A 18 21.14 -12.07 16.31
CA TYR A 18 19.87 -12.36 15.66
C TYR A 18 18.80 -12.67 16.70
N THR A 19 17.53 -12.48 16.33
CA THR A 19 16.36 -12.85 17.12
C THR A 19 15.52 -13.83 16.33
N CYS A 20 15.02 -14.89 16.96
CA CYS A 20 14.17 -15.86 16.28
C CYS A 20 12.86 -15.19 15.80
N SER A 21 12.46 -15.46 14.57
CA SER A 21 11.23 -14.94 13.97
C SER A 21 10.07 -15.94 14.00
N SER A 22 10.25 -17.09 14.66
CA SER A 22 9.18 -18.09 14.76
C SER A 22 8.07 -17.56 15.68
N PRO A 23 6.79 -17.76 15.34
CA PRO A 23 5.68 -17.26 16.14
C PRO A 23 5.76 -17.81 17.57
N GLY A 24 5.77 -16.92 18.56
CA GLY A 24 5.92 -17.26 19.99
C GLY A 24 7.35 -17.48 20.47
N CYS A 25 8.38 -17.28 19.63
CA CYS A 25 9.78 -17.42 20.02
C CYS A 25 10.52 -16.08 19.91
N SER A 26 10.96 -15.52 21.04
CA SER A 26 11.76 -14.28 21.11
C SER A 26 13.20 -14.54 21.55
N ILE A 27 13.74 -15.71 21.24
CA ILE A 27 15.11 -16.10 21.64
C ILE A 27 16.14 -15.35 20.80
N GLU A 28 17.05 -14.67 21.49
CA GLU A 28 18.21 -14.00 20.92
C GLU A 28 19.41 -14.96 20.83
N TYR A 29 20.03 -15.07 19.65
CA TYR A 29 21.11 -16.01 19.38
C TYR A 29 22.27 -15.39 18.58
N CYS A 30 23.46 -16.00 18.67
CA CYS A 30 24.68 -15.48 18.03
C CYS A 30 25.00 -16.09 16.66
N SER A 31 24.56 -17.32 16.39
CA SER A 31 24.95 -18.07 15.18
C SER A 31 23.88 -19.05 14.69
N VAL A 32 24.02 -19.52 13.44
CA VAL A 32 23.13 -20.53 12.85
C VAL A 32 23.16 -21.86 13.61
N ALA A 33 24.29 -22.22 14.23
CA ALA A 33 24.38 -23.40 15.10
C ALA A 33 23.43 -23.26 16.31
N CYS A 34 23.44 -22.08 16.96
CA CYS A 34 22.50 -21.77 18.04
C CYS A 34 21.04 -21.68 17.56
N TYR A 35 20.81 -21.24 16.31
CA TYR A 35 19.48 -21.27 15.71
C TYR A 35 18.93 -22.71 15.62
N LYS A 36 19.73 -23.63 15.07
CA LYS A 36 19.33 -25.04 14.93
C LYS A 36 19.11 -25.72 16.28
N GLN A 37 19.97 -25.41 17.26
CA GLN A 37 19.89 -26.01 18.59
C GLN A 37 18.63 -25.59 19.37
N HIS A 38 18.18 -24.34 19.25
CA HIS A 38 16.91 -23.94 19.88
C HIS A 38 15.69 -24.40 19.07
N LYS A 39 15.76 -24.40 17.73
CA LYS A 39 14.67 -24.88 16.87
C LYS A 39 14.39 -26.37 17.07
N GLY A 40 15.42 -27.17 17.27
CA GLY A 40 15.31 -28.61 17.57
C GLY A 40 14.79 -28.93 18.98
N ARG A 41 14.64 -27.92 19.85
CA ARG A 41 14.16 -28.06 21.25
C ARG A 41 12.67 -27.69 21.42
N ASN A 42 11.90 -27.51 20.36
CA ASN A 42 10.58 -26.86 20.46
C ASN A 42 9.45 -27.75 21.03
N VAL A 43 8.85 -27.26 22.12
CA VAL A 43 7.47 -27.49 22.59
C VAL A 43 7.07 -28.91 22.99
N ALA A 44 7.51 -29.35 24.17
CA ALA A 44 6.65 -30.15 25.03
C ALA A 44 6.02 -29.21 26.07
N LYS A 45 4.71 -28.96 25.90
CA LYS A 45 3.81 -28.43 26.93
C LYS A 45 4.05 -29.18 28.26
N LEU A 46 4.20 -28.47 29.37
CA LEU A 46 3.63 -28.82 30.69
C LEU A 46 3.57 -27.57 31.60
N PRO A 47 2.72 -27.56 32.65
CA PRO A 47 1.89 -26.41 33.05
C PRO A 47 2.32 -25.68 34.35
N ILE A 48 1.76 -24.47 34.51
CA ILE A 48 1.37 -23.69 35.70
C ILE A 48 2.03 -24.04 37.05
N GLU A 49 2.70 -23.06 37.69
CA GLU A 49 2.55 -22.50 39.06
C GLU A 49 3.49 -21.26 39.10
N GLY A 50 3.19 -20.04 39.53
CA GLY A 50 2.26 -19.47 40.49
C GLY A 50 3.06 -18.38 41.25
N SER A 51 2.75 -17.09 41.07
CA SER A 51 2.90 -16.01 42.07
C SER A 51 2.82 -14.61 41.43
N TYR A 52 1.66 -13.96 41.59
CA TYR A 52 1.56 -12.50 41.74
C TYR A 52 2.13 -12.10 43.12
N PRO A 53 2.49 -10.83 43.37
CA PRO A 53 1.51 -9.78 43.68
C PRO A 53 1.66 -8.56 42.74
N ALA A 54 0.56 -7.90 42.33
CA ALA A 54 -0.12 -6.77 42.99
C ALA A 54 0.77 -5.52 43.12
N GLU A 55 0.34 -4.27 42.96
CA GLU A 55 -0.87 -3.54 42.59
C GLU A 55 -0.42 -2.07 42.59
N ASN A 56 -0.86 -1.25 41.63
CA ASN A 56 -1.22 0.16 41.91
C ASN A 56 -1.85 0.82 40.67
N SER A 57 -3.19 0.78 40.63
CA SER A 57 -4.04 1.88 40.14
C SER A 57 -3.98 3.00 41.20
N CYS A 58 -4.17 4.30 40.98
CA CYS A 58 -5.28 5.05 40.39
C CYS A 58 -4.85 6.55 40.50
N ASN A 59 -4.96 7.46 39.53
CA ASN A 59 -6.16 8.12 38.97
C ASN A 59 -6.08 9.66 39.20
N VAL A 60 -6.89 10.42 38.46
CA VAL A 60 -7.43 11.78 38.76
C VAL A 60 -6.75 13.03 38.15
N TYR A 61 -7.48 13.58 37.15
CA TYR A 61 -7.89 14.97 36.87
C TYR A 61 -6.93 16.17 36.93
N GLY A 62 -7.08 17.02 35.91
CA GLY A 62 -7.41 18.44 36.08
C GLY A 62 -6.36 19.43 35.59
N GLY A 63 -6.72 20.29 34.64
CA GLY A 63 -5.90 21.46 34.29
C GLY A 63 -6.18 22.06 32.92
N SER A 64 -7.36 22.67 32.78
CA SER A 64 -7.66 23.71 31.79
C SER A 64 -7.07 25.06 32.23
N ASP A 65 -6.46 25.80 31.31
CA ASP A 65 -6.40 27.28 31.22
C ASP A 65 -5.53 27.61 29.98
N GLU A 66 -6.03 28.13 28.86
CA GLU A 66 -6.53 29.49 28.59
C GLU A 66 -5.49 30.62 28.70
N ARG A 67 -5.36 31.35 27.57
CA ARG A 67 -4.81 32.71 27.37
C ARG A 67 -3.28 32.83 27.41
N ASP A 68 -2.61 33.66 26.60
CA ASP A 68 -3.03 34.86 25.88
C ASP A 68 -1.96 35.30 24.86
N GLN A 69 -2.39 36.03 23.82
CA GLN A 69 -1.74 37.15 23.10
C GLN A 69 -0.26 37.02 22.65
N SER A 70 0.13 37.37 21.42
CA SER A 70 -0.20 38.63 20.75
C SER A 70 -0.04 38.56 19.23
N LEU A 71 -0.95 39.29 18.58
CA LEU A 71 -0.89 39.74 17.20
C LEU A 71 0.12 40.89 17.11
N ASP A 72 0.97 40.88 16.09
CA ASP A 72 1.47 42.13 15.54
C ASP A 72 1.40 42.04 14.01
N VAL A 73 0.34 42.63 13.49
CA VAL A 73 0.16 43.03 12.10
C VAL A 73 0.40 44.52 12.08
N SER A 74 1.32 45.01 11.25
CA SER A 74 1.33 46.42 10.83
C SER A 74 2.29 46.71 9.65
N PRO A 75 2.07 47.79 8.88
CA PRO A 75 1.67 47.66 7.47
C PRO A 75 2.38 48.65 6.50
N SER A 76 1.86 48.70 5.26
CA SER A 76 1.88 49.81 4.28
C SER A 76 3.16 50.04 3.47
N LEU A 77 3.19 49.88 2.14
CA LEU A 77 2.53 50.57 1.01
C LEU A 77 3.20 51.88 0.54
N LEU A 78 3.65 51.84 -0.74
CA LEU A 78 3.75 52.91 -1.77
C LEU A 78 4.91 53.93 -1.62
N ALA A 79 5.62 54.41 -2.65
CA ALA A 79 5.57 54.30 -4.11
C ALA A 79 6.90 54.81 -4.74
N ALA A 80 7.15 54.46 -6.02
CA ALA A 80 7.63 55.32 -7.13
C ALA A 80 8.64 54.65 -8.10
N THR A 81 8.13 54.22 -9.28
CA THR A 81 8.51 54.57 -10.68
C THR A 81 9.96 55.03 -10.98
N GLN A 82 10.74 54.63 -12.02
CA GLN A 82 10.61 54.02 -13.38
C GLN A 82 12.03 53.50 -13.83
N PRO A 83 12.37 53.25 -15.12
CA PRO A 83 11.87 52.28 -16.11
C PRO A 83 13.02 51.44 -16.73
N GLY A 84 12.65 50.39 -17.48
CA GLY A 84 13.52 49.82 -18.53
C GLY A 84 14.15 48.47 -18.21
N ASN A 85 13.39 47.39 -18.43
CA ASN A 85 13.99 46.24 -19.09
C ASN A 85 12.95 45.44 -19.87
N GLN A 86 13.42 44.95 -21.00
CA GLN A 86 12.69 44.38 -22.12
C GLN A 86 11.85 43.18 -21.70
N TYR A 87 10.58 43.20 -22.08
CA TYR A 87 9.65 42.09 -21.92
C TYR A 87 9.83 41.12 -23.09
N GLU A 88 10.58 40.06 -22.86
CA GLU A 88 10.54 38.83 -23.65
C GLU A 88 9.30 38.04 -23.19
N PRO A 89 8.38 37.65 -24.09
CA PRO A 89 7.19 36.91 -23.71
C PRO A 89 7.62 35.52 -23.26
N LEU A 90 7.64 35.33 -21.94
CA LEU A 90 7.97 34.07 -21.27
C LEU A 90 6.90 33.04 -21.61
N LEU A 91 7.04 32.42 -22.78
CA LEU A 91 6.29 31.25 -23.22
C LEU A 91 6.31 30.26 -22.06
N SER A 92 5.12 29.95 -21.55
CA SER A 92 4.90 28.98 -20.50
C SER A 92 5.59 27.66 -20.85
N GLN A 93 6.79 27.45 -20.31
CA GLN A 93 7.40 26.13 -20.32
C GLN A 93 6.52 25.28 -19.42
N GLU A 94 5.71 24.41 -20.03
CA GLU A 94 5.07 23.34 -19.29
C GLU A 94 6.15 22.65 -18.45
N PRO A 95 5.90 22.42 -17.15
CA PRO A 95 6.87 21.80 -16.28
C PRO A 95 7.33 20.49 -16.93
N ALA A 96 8.63 20.37 -17.17
CA ALA A 96 9.20 19.19 -17.83
C ALA A 96 8.70 17.93 -17.14
N LEU A 97 7.99 17.09 -17.89
CA LEU A 97 7.43 15.84 -17.36
C LEU A 97 8.59 15.00 -16.81
N ARG A 98 8.42 14.48 -15.59
CA ARG A 98 9.43 13.60 -14.99
C ARG A 98 9.57 12.35 -15.87
N PRO A 99 10.79 11.88 -16.17
CA PRO A 99 10.97 10.67 -16.95
C PRO A 99 10.39 9.47 -16.19
N LEU A 100 9.82 8.51 -16.91
CA LEU A 100 9.22 7.30 -16.33
C LEU A 100 10.22 6.50 -15.47
N THR A 101 11.51 6.56 -15.80
CA THR A 101 12.61 5.95 -15.03
C THR A 101 12.85 6.60 -13.67
N SER A 102 12.31 7.81 -13.43
CA SER A 102 12.34 8.46 -12.12
C SER A 102 11.34 7.87 -11.14
N LEU A 103 10.35 7.08 -11.60
CA LEU A 103 9.40 6.42 -10.72
C LEU A 103 10.06 5.22 -10.06
N LYS A 104 10.07 5.20 -8.72
CA LYS A 104 10.55 4.07 -7.94
C LYS A 104 9.48 2.98 -7.91
N TRP A 105 9.41 2.21 -8.99
CA TRP A 105 8.54 1.03 -9.02
C TRP A 105 9.00 0.02 -7.96
N PRO A 106 8.07 -0.63 -7.23
CA PRO A 106 8.44 -1.72 -6.33
C PRO A 106 9.14 -2.82 -7.14
N TYR A 107 10.25 -3.35 -6.61
CA TYR A 107 10.96 -4.45 -7.26
C TYR A 107 10.04 -5.66 -7.39
N VAL A 108 9.83 -6.11 -8.62
CA VAL A 108 9.11 -7.35 -8.93
C VAL A 108 10.16 -8.40 -9.31
N PRO A 109 10.26 -9.52 -8.58
CA PRO A 109 11.14 -10.62 -8.96
C PRO A 109 10.78 -11.17 -10.34
N ASP A 110 11.81 -11.53 -11.13
CA ASP A 110 11.61 -12.22 -12.40
C ASP A 110 10.90 -13.57 -12.18
N GLN A 111 10.11 -13.99 -13.17
CA GLN A 111 9.39 -15.26 -13.10
C GLN A 111 10.35 -16.44 -12.95
N SER A 112 10.03 -17.37 -12.06
CA SER A 112 10.83 -18.59 -11.89
C SER A 112 10.78 -19.40 -13.19
N SER A 113 11.96 -19.83 -13.68
CA SER A 113 12.04 -20.69 -14.87
C SER A 113 11.39 -22.05 -14.68
N TYR A 114 11.13 -22.43 -13.42
CA TYR A 114 10.37 -23.60 -13.04
C TYR A 114 9.12 -23.16 -12.26
N PRO A 115 7.94 -23.08 -12.90
CA PRO A 115 6.70 -22.75 -12.21
C PRO A 115 6.27 -23.93 -11.34
N ASP A 116 5.91 -23.65 -10.08
CA ASP A 116 5.33 -24.63 -9.19
C ASP A 116 3.98 -25.11 -9.79
N PRO A 117 3.81 -26.41 -10.09
CA PRO A 117 2.59 -26.91 -10.72
C PRO A 117 1.33 -26.66 -9.86
N LEU A 118 1.48 -26.54 -8.54
CA LEU A 118 0.36 -26.23 -7.65
C LEU A 118 -0.09 -24.76 -7.73
N LYS A 119 0.80 -23.87 -8.17
CA LYS A 119 0.54 -22.43 -8.31
C LYS A 119 0.19 -22.02 -9.74
N ARG A 120 -0.12 -23.00 -10.59
CA ARG A 120 -0.43 -22.74 -12.00
C ARG A 120 -1.67 -21.85 -12.15
N ASP A 121 -2.66 -22.07 -11.29
CA ASP A 121 -3.97 -21.41 -11.36
C ASP A 121 -4.05 -20.19 -10.42
N ASP A 122 -3.00 -19.91 -9.63
CA ASP A 122 -2.92 -18.71 -8.79
C ASP A 122 -2.81 -17.44 -9.66
N PRO A 123 -3.42 -16.31 -9.24
CA PRO A 123 -3.25 -15.04 -9.94
C PRO A 123 -1.78 -14.63 -9.93
N LYS A 124 -1.20 -14.49 -11.12
CA LYS A 124 0.22 -14.11 -11.29
C LYS A 124 0.42 -12.63 -10.94
N PRO A 125 1.50 -12.28 -10.23
CA PRO A 125 1.82 -10.88 -9.98
C PRO A 125 2.16 -10.16 -11.29
N LEU A 126 1.77 -8.89 -11.38
CA LEU A 126 2.09 -8.02 -12.50
C LEU A 126 3.62 -7.88 -12.65
N GLN A 127 4.09 -7.98 -13.89
CA GLN A 127 5.49 -7.82 -14.29
C GLN A 127 5.83 -6.35 -14.55
N THR A 128 7.12 -5.98 -14.49
CA THR A 128 7.57 -4.60 -14.72
C THR A 128 7.08 -4.02 -16.05
N HIS A 129 7.20 -4.76 -17.15
CA HIS A 129 6.72 -4.31 -18.46
C HIS A 129 5.20 -4.08 -18.50
N GLN A 130 4.43 -4.79 -17.67
CA GLN A 130 2.98 -4.61 -17.57
C GLN A 130 2.65 -3.34 -16.80
N TYR A 131 3.39 -3.03 -15.72
CA TYR A 131 3.28 -1.73 -15.05
C TYR A 131 3.62 -0.57 -15.98
N GLU A 132 4.66 -0.73 -16.81
CA GLU A 132 5.03 0.27 -17.83
C GLU A 132 3.92 0.45 -18.88
N ALA A 133 3.32 -0.65 -19.36
CA ALA A 133 2.21 -0.60 -20.30
C ALA A 133 0.99 0.11 -19.68
N ILE A 134 0.65 -0.19 -18.43
CA ILE A 134 -0.41 0.51 -17.69
C ILE A 134 -0.11 2.00 -17.56
N ALA A 135 1.13 2.36 -17.17
CA ALA A 135 1.52 3.75 -16.98
C ALA A 135 1.54 4.57 -18.29
N THR A 136 1.82 3.92 -19.43
CA THR A 136 1.93 4.58 -20.74
C THR A 136 0.67 4.52 -21.59
N SER A 137 -0.33 3.71 -21.23
CA SER A 137 -1.59 3.56 -21.96
C SER A 137 -2.39 4.87 -22.10
N SER A 138 -2.76 5.23 -23.34
CA SER A 138 -3.64 6.37 -23.62
C SER A 138 -5.09 6.09 -23.22
N SER A 139 -5.58 4.87 -23.48
CA SER A 139 -6.95 4.46 -23.15
C SER A 139 -7.24 4.60 -21.65
N ILE A 140 -6.28 4.22 -20.78
CA ILE A 140 -6.42 4.41 -19.34
C ILE A 140 -6.53 5.90 -18.98
N ARG A 141 -5.72 6.76 -19.61
CA ARG A 141 -5.79 8.22 -19.38
C ARG A 141 -7.12 8.82 -19.84
N GLU A 142 -7.67 8.35 -20.96
CA GLU A 142 -8.97 8.76 -21.48
C GLU A 142 -10.11 8.37 -20.53
N VAL A 143 -10.11 7.14 -20.01
CA VAL A 143 -11.11 6.69 -19.04
C VAL A 143 -11.04 7.50 -17.75
N LEU A 144 -9.85 7.77 -17.24
CA LEU A 144 -9.65 8.59 -16.03
C LEU A 144 -10.08 10.06 -16.25
N ALA A 145 -9.87 10.61 -17.44
CA ALA A 145 -10.30 11.95 -17.80
C ALA A 145 -11.83 12.05 -17.93
N ALA A 146 -12.47 11.01 -18.48
CA ALA A 146 -13.92 10.94 -18.64
C ALA A 146 -14.66 10.77 -17.30
N HIS A 147 -14.02 10.17 -16.28
CA HIS A 147 -14.66 9.84 -15.01
C HIS A 147 -13.89 10.40 -13.79
N PRO A 148 -14.04 11.69 -13.44
CA PRO A 148 -13.34 12.28 -12.30
C PRO A 148 -13.65 11.62 -10.94
N SER A 149 -14.85 11.04 -10.78
CA SER A 149 -15.24 10.33 -9.54
C SER A 149 -14.39 9.08 -9.28
N LEU A 150 -13.88 8.47 -10.35
CA LEU A 150 -13.07 7.26 -10.31
C LEU A 150 -11.76 7.47 -9.54
N LEU A 151 -11.11 8.64 -9.68
CA LEU A 151 -9.89 8.95 -8.93
C LEU A 151 -10.15 8.98 -7.41
N ARG A 152 -11.27 9.57 -6.99
CA ARG A 152 -11.68 9.58 -5.58
C ARG A 152 -11.95 8.16 -5.09
N LEU A 153 -12.70 7.37 -5.86
CA LEU A 153 -13.03 5.98 -5.53
C LEU A 153 -11.77 5.10 -5.40
N LEU A 154 -10.83 5.19 -6.35
CA LEU A 154 -9.56 4.47 -6.30
C LEU A 154 -8.74 4.86 -5.06
N THR A 155 -8.73 6.15 -4.72
CA THR A 155 -8.03 6.65 -3.52
C THR A 155 -8.66 6.10 -2.24
N GLU A 156 -10.00 6.05 -2.16
CA GLU A 156 -10.73 5.48 -1.02
C GLU A 156 -10.45 3.98 -0.86
N ILE A 157 -10.46 3.23 -1.97
CA ILE A 157 -10.15 1.80 -1.96
C ILE A 157 -8.69 1.56 -1.55
N ASP A 158 -7.75 2.39 -2.01
CA ASP A 158 -6.33 2.25 -1.68
C ASP A 158 -6.00 2.58 -0.22
N GLN A 159 -6.88 3.28 0.51
CA GLN A 159 -6.74 3.47 1.96
C GLN A 159 -7.13 2.22 2.76
N LEU A 160 -7.93 1.32 2.18
CA LEU A 160 -8.39 0.10 2.84
C LEU A 160 -7.31 -1.00 2.83
N ARG A 161 -7.43 -1.96 3.75
CA ARG A 161 -6.51 -3.10 3.88
C ARG A 161 -7.27 -4.41 4.04
N GLY A 162 -6.64 -5.52 3.65
CA GLY A 162 -7.19 -6.87 3.82
C GLY A 162 -8.59 -7.04 3.22
N HIS A 163 -9.47 -7.70 3.96
CA HIS A 163 -10.80 -8.10 3.49
C HIS A 163 -11.73 -6.91 3.20
N GLU A 164 -11.55 -5.78 3.87
CA GLU A 164 -12.34 -4.56 3.60
C GLU A 164 -12.06 -4.02 2.20
N ARG A 165 -10.80 -4.06 1.78
CA ARG A 165 -10.39 -3.66 0.42
C ARG A 165 -11.01 -4.58 -0.63
N GLU A 166 -10.97 -5.89 -0.39
CA GLU A 166 -11.57 -6.90 -1.28
C GLU A 166 -13.09 -6.69 -1.41
N ASN A 167 -13.79 -6.50 -0.30
CA ASN A 167 -15.23 -6.22 -0.28
C ASN A 167 -15.57 -4.87 -0.95
N ALA A 168 -14.75 -3.85 -0.78
CA ALA A 168 -14.93 -2.56 -1.45
C ALA A 168 -14.76 -2.70 -2.97
N LEU A 169 -13.74 -3.44 -3.44
CA LEU A 169 -13.54 -3.75 -4.85
C LEU A 169 -14.72 -4.53 -5.45
N GLN A 170 -15.19 -5.57 -4.76
CA GLN A 170 -16.34 -6.36 -5.21
C GLN A 170 -17.60 -5.52 -5.36
N ARG A 171 -17.88 -4.65 -4.38
CA ARG A 171 -19.03 -3.72 -4.45
C ARG A 171 -18.87 -2.70 -5.57
N ALA A 172 -17.67 -2.15 -5.73
CA ALA A 172 -17.39 -1.15 -6.76
C ALA A 172 -17.46 -1.73 -8.18
N LEU A 173 -17.18 -3.02 -8.36
CA LEU A 173 -17.32 -3.73 -9.63
C LEU A 173 -18.72 -4.35 -9.84
N GLY A 174 -19.56 -4.36 -8.80
CA GLY A 174 -20.89 -4.97 -8.84
C GLY A 174 -20.84 -6.50 -8.97
N VAL A 175 -19.90 -7.17 -8.29
CA VAL A 175 -19.71 -8.63 -8.29
C VAL A 175 -19.95 -9.23 -6.89
N GLY A 176 -20.89 -8.67 -6.12
CA GLY A 176 -21.17 -9.13 -4.77
C GLY A 176 -22.03 -10.39 -4.73
N ALA A 177 -22.08 -11.07 -3.57
CA ALA A 177 -22.89 -12.29 -3.38
C ALA A 177 -24.40 -12.11 -3.67
N ALA A 178 -24.91 -10.88 -3.57
CA ALA A 178 -26.30 -10.55 -3.93
C ALA A 178 -26.55 -10.59 -5.45
N ASP A 179 -25.51 -10.39 -6.26
CA ASP A 179 -25.57 -10.39 -7.72
C ASP A 179 -25.48 -11.84 -8.24
N ILE A 180 -24.62 -12.66 -7.63
CA ILE A 180 -24.48 -14.10 -7.94
C ILE A 180 -25.78 -14.88 -7.64
N THR A 181 -26.53 -14.47 -6.62
CA THR A 181 -27.82 -15.11 -6.25
C THR A 181 -29.00 -14.63 -7.09
N GLY A 182 -28.78 -13.76 -8.09
CA GLY A 182 -29.81 -13.24 -9.01
C GLY A 182 -30.83 -12.30 -8.36
N LYS A 183 -30.65 -11.96 -7.08
CA LYS A 183 -31.61 -11.13 -6.32
C LYS A 183 -31.60 -9.66 -6.75
N ASN A 184 -30.57 -9.22 -7.46
CA ASN A 184 -30.35 -7.84 -7.89
C ASN A 184 -30.25 -7.64 -9.41
N ALA A 185 -30.65 -8.61 -10.24
CA ALA A 185 -30.51 -8.53 -11.71
C ALA A 185 -31.21 -7.33 -12.36
N ASN A 186 -32.13 -6.66 -11.66
CA ASN A 186 -32.86 -5.47 -12.13
C ASN A 186 -32.39 -4.14 -11.51
N ARG A 187 -31.30 -4.12 -10.72
CA ARG A 187 -30.80 -2.88 -10.15
C ARG A 187 -30.00 -2.11 -11.21
N PRO A 188 -30.29 -0.83 -11.47
CA PRO A 188 -29.47 -0.03 -12.37
C PRO A 188 -28.03 -0.01 -11.85
N VAL A 189 -27.10 -0.40 -12.71
CA VAL A 189 -25.66 -0.34 -12.45
C VAL A 189 -25.31 1.14 -12.33
N GLY A 190 -24.74 1.54 -11.18
CA GLY A 190 -24.37 2.93 -10.96
C GLY A 190 -23.24 3.38 -11.88
N ASP A 191 -23.19 4.67 -12.21
CA ASP A 191 -22.18 5.25 -13.10
C ASP A 191 -20.73 4.93 -12.65
N ASP A 192 -20.47 4.93 -11.33
CA ASP A 192 -19.15 4.57 -10.79
C ASP A 192 -18.76 3.11 -11.07
N VAL A 193 -19.73 2.19 -11.15
CA VAL A 193 -19.47 0.78 -11.48
C VAL A 193 -19.12 0.65 -12.96
N LEU A 194 -19.85 1.35 -13.83
CA LEU A 194 -19.55 1.39 -15.26
C LEU A 194 -18.16 2.00 -15.52
N ALA A 195 -17.83 3.10 -14.84
CA ALA A 195 -16.53 3.74 -14.92
C ALA A 195 -15.39 2.80 -14.47
N LEU A 196 -15.60 2.06 -13.37
CA LEU A 196 -14.59 1.13 -12.88
C LEU A 196 -14.44 -0.12 -13.78
N ARG A 197 -15.53 -0.60 -14.39
CA ARG A 197 -15.47 -1.68 -15.40
C ARG A 197 -14.72 -1.23 -16.66
N ALA A 198 -15.02 -0.04 -17.17
CA ALA A 198 -14.29 0.54 -18.30
C ALA A 198 -12.79 0.71 -17.99
N LEU A 199 -12.44 1.10 -16.76
CA LEU A 199 -11.04 1.14 -16.33
C LEU A 199 -10.42 -0.26 -16.32
N ALA A 200 -11.12 -1.25 -15.79
CA ALA A 200 -10.63 -2.62 -15.72
C ALA A 200 -10.38 -3.21 -17.13
N GLU A 201 -11.27 -2.94 -18.09
CA GLU A 201 -11.07 -3.30 -19.50
C GLU A 201 -9.86 -2.59 -20.12
N ALA A 202 -9.71 -1.28 -19.90
CA ALA A 202 -8.56 -0.54 -20.40
C ALA A 202 -7.22 -1.03 -19.82
N VAL A 203 -7.21 -1.42 -18.53
CA VAL A 203 -6.06 -2.04 -17.87
C VAL A 203 -5.77 -3.41 -18.47
N GLU A 204 -6.80 -4.23 -18.69
CA GLU A 204 -6.67 -5.56 -19.27
C GLU A 204 -6.07 -5.50 -20.69
N GLY A 205 -6.56 -4.60 -21.54
CA GLY A 205 -6.03 -4.37 -22.88
C GLY A 205 -4.57 -3.93 -22.86
N ALA A 206 -4.20 -3.04 -21.94
CA ALA A 206 -2.81 -2.60 -21.75
C ALA A 206 -1.88 -3.75 -21.31
N VAL A 207 -2.33 -4.59 -20.37
CA VAL A 207 -1.53 -5.69 -19.82
C VAL A 207 -1.35 -6.83 -20.84
N ARG A 208 -2.35 -7.09 -21.68
CA ARG A 208 -2.27 -8.15 -22.70
C ARG A 208 -1.60 -7.73 -24.00
N GLY A 209 -1.54 -6.42 -24.26
CA GLY A 209 -0.98 -5.88 -25.50
C GLY A 209 -1.82 -6.25 -26.73
N GLY A 210 -3.15 -6.17 -26.63
CA GLY A 210 -4.07 -6.36 -27.77
C GLY A 210 -4.14 -7.79 -28.31
N LYS A 211 -3.96 -8.80 -27.46
CA LYS A 211 -4.11 -10.21 -27.84
C LYS A 211 -5.57 -10.64 -27.65
N ASP A 212 -6.37 -10.44 -28.69
CA ASP A 212 -7.84 -10.66 -28.69
C ASP A 212 -8.26 -12.16 -28.61
N GLY A 213 -7.30 -13.10 -28.68
CA GLY A 213 -7.57 -14.55 -28.72
C GLY A 213 -7.56 -15.27 -27.37
N ALA A 214 -7.39 -14.55 -26.25
CA ALA A 214 -7.32 -15.13 -24.91
C ALA A 214 -8.50 -14.64 -24.05
N LEU A 215 -9.08 -15.53 -23.21
CA LEU A 215 -10.21 -15.24 -22.31
C LEU A 215 -10.09 -13.86 -21.66
N GLY A 216 -10.90 -12.88 -22.07
CA GLY A 216 -10.91 -11.51 -21.58
C GLY A 216 -11.81 -11.31 -20.37
N LEU A 217 -11.90 -10.08 -19.87
CA LEU A 217 -12.99 -9.70 -18.96
C LEU A 217 -14.28 -9.64 -19.77
N ASP A 218 -15.24 -10.49 -19.41
CA ASP A 218 -16.60 -10.46 -19.95
C ASP A 218 -17.55 -10.04 -18.82
N TRP A 219 -18.32 -8.99 -19.06
CA TRP A 219 -19.27 -8.44 -18.10
C TRP A 219 -20.73 -8.75 -18.48
N GLU A 220 -20.97 -9.46 -19.59
CA GLU A 220 -22.30 -9.90 -20.03
C GLU A 220 -22.82 -11.15 -19.28
#